data_AF-A0A7C3JGE2-F1
#
_entry.id   AF-A0A7C3JGE2-F1
#
_cell.length_a   1.000
_cell.length_b   1.000
_cell.length_c   1.000
_cell.angle_alpha   90.00
_cell.angle_beta   90.00
_cell.angle_gamma   90.00
#
_symmetry.space_group_name_H-M   'P 1'
#
loop_
_entity.id
_entity.type
_entity.pdbx_description
1 polymer ?
#
loop_
_entity_poly.entity_id
_entity_poly.type
_entity_poly.pdbx_seq_one_letter_code
_entity_poly.pdbx_strand_id
1 'polypeptide(L)'
;MHASVRQLLILNLLLQLVDGLASYHILSAGVPEENPLVAGAIANWGILGGLVYSKGLGCALVLLVFSLRHKVEALVTNGLTMLAYVYSCLGVLLMAKMAVLFS
;
A
#
# COMPACT_ATOMS: atom_id res chain seq x y z
N MET A 1 -10.13 -21.16 -7.58
CA MET A 1 -9.12 -21.10 -6.50
C MET A 1 -9.55 -20.06 -5.49
N HIS A 2 -10.07 -20.44 -4.32
CA HIS A 2 -10.27 -19.50 -3.22
C HIS A 2 -8.92 -19.30 -2.53
N ALA A 3 -8.35 -18.09 -2.60
CA ALA A 3 -7.16 -17.75 -1.83
C ALA A 3 -7.53 -17.74 -0.35
N SER A 4 -6.72 -18.38 0.49
CA SER A 4 -6.92 -18.36 1.95
C SER A 4 -6.70 -16.93 2.50
N VAL A 5 -7.36 -16.61 3.62
CA VAL A 5 -7.21 -15.31 4.30
C VAL A 5 -5.75 -14.99 4.64
N ARG A 6 -4.94 -16.01 4.94
CA ARG A 6 -3.49 -15.88 5.15
C ARG A 6 -2.74 -15.49 3.88
N GLN A 7 -3.10 -16.08 2.73
CA GLN A 7 -2.52 -15.70 1.43
C GLN A 7 -2.91 -14.27 1.06
N LEU A 8 -4.15 -13.87 1.33
CA LEU A 8 -4.60 -12.48 1.12
C LEU A 8 -3.86 -11.48 2.01
N LEU A 9 -3.57 -11.84 3.27
CA LEU A 9 -2.74 -11.03 4.17
C LEU A 9 -1.33 -10.86 3.58
N ILE A 10 -0.67 -11.96 3.21
CA ILE A 10 0.69 -11.94 2.65
C ILE A 10 0.71 -11.09 1.37
N LEU A 11 -0.27 -11.27 0.48
CA LEU A 11 -0.37 -10.50 -0.75
C LEU A 11 -0.53 -9.00 -0.48
N ASN A 12 -1.42 -8.59 0.43
CA ASN A 12 -1.60 -7.18 0.77
C ASN A 12 -0.31 -6.57 1.38
N LEU A 13 0.41 -7.32 2.22
CA LEU A 13 1.68 -6.85 2.78
C LEU A 13 2.77 -6.69 1.70
N LEU A 14 2.87 -7.63 0.76
CA LEU A 14 3.78 -7.51 -0.38
C LEU A 14 3.42 -6.33 -1.28
N LEU A 15 2.13 -6.12 -1.56
CA LEU A 15 1.66 -4.97 -2.32
C LEU A 15 2.01 -3.65 -1.62
N GLN A 16 1.93 -3.57 -0.28
CA GLN A 16 2.33 -2.39 0.47
C GLN A 16 3.83 -2.08 0.31
N LEU A 17 4.68 -3.11 0.23
CA LEU A 17 6.12 -2.94 -0.01
C LEU A 17 6.42 -2.44 -1.44
N VAL A 18 5.79 -3.05 -2.44
CA VAL A 18 5.94 -2.64 -3.85
C VAL A 18 5.46 -1.20 -4.04
N ASP A 19 4.30 -0.87 -3.49
CA ASP A 19 3.76 0.49 -3.48
C ASP A 19 4.69 1.48 -2.76
N GLY A 20 5.33 1.06 -1.66
CA GLY A 20 6.36 1.84 -0.95
C GLY A 20 7.58 2.17 -1.81
N LEU A 21 8.13 1.17 -2.49
CA LEU A 21 9.27 1.34 -3.38
C LEU A 21 8.91 2.23 -4.58
N ALA A 22 7.76 2.00 -5.20
CA ALA A 22 7.29 2.83 -6.31
C ALA A 22 7.11 4.30 -5.88
N SER A 23 6.48 4.51 -4.71
CA SER A 23 6.32 5.85 -4.13
C SER A 23 7.68 6.50 -3.86
N TYR A 24 8.67 5.76 -3.35
CA TYR A 24 10.03 6.28 -3.12
C TYR A 24 10.68 6.77 -4.41
N HIS A 25 10.62 5.99 -5.48
CA HIS A 25 11.22 6.38 -6.76
C HIS A 25 10.53 7.59 -7.39
N ILE A 26 9.20 7.63 -7.34
CA ILE A 26 8.41 8.75 -7.87
C ILE A 26 8.70 10.05 -7.09
N LEU A 27 8.69 9.99 -5.76
CA LEU A 27 8.98 11.16 -4.91
C LEU A 27 10.45 11.61 -5.05
N SER A 28 11.39 10.66 -5.15
CA SER A 28 12.81 10.96 -5.37
C SER A 28 13.07 11.57 -6.75
N ALA A 29 12.21 11.30 -7.74
CA ALA A 29 12.23 11.94 -9.05
C ALA A 29 11.63 13.36 -9.06
N GLY A 30 11.23 13.89 -7.89
CA GLY A 30 10.71 15.25 -7.73
C GLY A 30 9.22 15.40 -8.01
N VAL A 31 8.49 14.31 -8.19
CA VAL A 31 7.02 14.37 -8.29
C VAL A 31 6.45 14.66 -6.90
N PRO A 32 5.62 15.71 -6.73
CA PRO A 32 5.07 16.06 -5.44
C PRO A 32 4.05 15.01 -4.94
N GLU A 33 3.97 14.87 -3.61
CA GLU A 33 2.94 14.08 -2.93
C GLU A 33 1.67 14.93 -2.79
N GLU A 34 0.56 14.47 -3.36
CA GLU A 34 -0.73 15.17 -3.33
C GLU A 34 -1.51 14.90 -2.04
N ASN A 35 -1.17 13.86 -1.28
CA ASN A 35 -1.80 13.58 0.00
C ASN A 35 -1.24 14.51 1.09
N PRO A 36 -2.01 15.46 1.64
CA PRO A 36 -1.50 16.46 2.59
C PRO A 36 -0.98 15.84 3.90
N LEU A 37 -1.50 14.68 4.32
CA LEU A 37 -1.01 13.96 5.49
C LEU A 37 0.37 13.35 5.24
N VAL A 38 0.56 12.74 4.07
CA VAL A 38 1.83 12.13 3.69
C VAL A 38 2.86 13.21 3.35
N ALA A 39 2.46 14.26 2.64
CA ALA A 39 3.28 15.43 2.36
C ALA A 39 3.75 16.10 3.66
N GLY A 40 2.87 16.26 4.65
CA GLY A 40 3.23 16.75 5.98
C GLY A 40 4.23 15.83 6.70
N ALA A 41 4.05 14.51 6.64
CA ALA A 41 5.00 13.56 7.21
C ALA A 41 6.37 13.61 6.51
N ILE A 42 6.38 13.73 5.17
CA ILE A 42 7.60 13.90 4.36
C ILE A 42 8.30 15.21 4.70
N ALA A 43 7.57 16.31 4.86
CA ALA A 43 8.14 17.61 5.20
C ALA A 43 8.83 17.60 6.57
N ASN A 44 8.32 16.82 7.53
CA ASN A 44 8.87 16.74 8.88
C ASN A 44 9.99 15.69 9.03
N TRP A 45 9.87 14.53 8.38
CA TRP A 45 10.74 13.37 8.60
C TRP A 45 11.51 12.90 7.35
N GLY A 46 11.42 13.65 6.25
CA GLY A 46 12.00 13.29 4.95
C GLY A 46 11.20 12.21 4.21
N ILE A 47 11.57 11.97 2.95
CA ILE A 47 10.87 11.02 2.06
C ILE A 47 10.79 9.63 2.69
N LEU A 48 11.92 9.12 3.19
CA LEU A 48 11.96 7.79 3.80
C LEU A 48 11.08 7.71 5.05
N GLY A 49 11.14 8.72 5.93
CA GLY A 49 10.32 8.76 7.15
C GLY A 49 8.82 8.84 6.86
N GLY A 50 8.41 9.69 5.93
CA GLY A 50 7.01 9.82 5.52
C GLY A 50 6.46 8.56 4.86
N LEU A 51 7.28 7.87 4.07
CA LEU A 51 6.93 6.59 3.48
C LEU A 51 6.83 5.47 4.51
N VAL A 52 7.78 5.36 5.43
CA VAL A 52 7.72 4.37 6.52
C VAL A 52 6.47 4.59 7.37
N TYR A 53 6.13 5.84 7.70
CA TYR A 53 4.91 6.16 8.43
C TYR A 53 3.64 5.74 7.67
N SER A 54 3.50 6.18 6.41
CA SER A 54 2.30 5.89 5.61
C SER A 54 2.12 4.41 5.31
N LYS A 55 3.19 3.70 4.93
CA LYS A 55 3.13 2.25 4.68
C LYS A 55 2.98 1.46 5.98
N GLY A 56 3.57 1.92 7.08
CA GLY A 56 3.36 1.34 8.41
C GLY A 56 1.89 1.37 8.83
N LEU A 57 1.20 2.49 8.62
CA LEU A 57 -0.25 2.58 8.85
C LEU A 57 -1.04 1.63 7.96
N GLY A 58 -0.69 1.52 6.67
CA GLY A 58 -1.29 0.55 5.75
C GLY A 58 -1.16 -0.89 6.23
N CYS A 59 0.05 -1.29 6.64
CA CYS A 59 0.31 -2.60 7.23
C CYS A 59 -0.50 -2.82 8.52
N ALA A 60 -0.57 -1.82 9.41
CA ALA A 60 -1.33 -1.91 10.66
C ALA A 60 -2.84 -2.10 10.39
N LEU A 61 -3.40 -1.40 9.40
CA LEU A 61 -4.80 -1.56 8.99
C LEU A 61 -5.07 -2.96 8.44
N VAL A 62 -4.19 -3.49 7.58
CA VAL A 62 -4.32 -4.85 7.04
C VAL A 62 -4.25 -5.89 8.17
N LEU A 63 -3.34 -5.73 9.13
CA LEU A 63 -3.23 -6.60 10.31
C LEU A 63 -4.45 -6.48 11.22
N LEU A 64 -5.02 -5.29 11.38
CA LEU A 64 -6.25 -5.07 12.14
C LEU A 64 -7.43 -5.79 11.49
N VAL A 65 -7.61 -5.63 10.18
CA VAL A 65 -8.65 -6.33 9.40
C VAL A 65 -8.46 -7.84 9.52
N PHE A 66 -7.23 -8.34 9.41
CA PHE A 66 -6.91 -9.75 9.62
C PHE A 66 -7.22 -10.21 11.05
N SER A 67 -7.01 -9.36 12.06
CA SER A 67 -7.31 -9.69 13.46
C SER A 67 -8.81 -9.82 13.73
N LEU A 68 -9.64 -9.09 12.97
CA LEU A 68 -11.10 -9.17 13.02
C LEU A 68 -11.68 -10.41 12.33
N ARG A 69 -10.84 -11.23 11.65
CA ARG A 69 -11.30 -12.43 10.91
C ARG A 69 -12.13 -13.40 11.75
N HIS A 70 -11.82 -13.51 13.05
CA HIS A 70 -12.49 -14.44 13.96
C HIS A 70 -13.94 -14.03 14.28
N LYS A 71 -14.32 -12.77 14.04
CA LYS A 71 -15.68 -12.27 14.31
C LYS A 71 -16.53 -12.09 13.04
N VAL A 72 -15.91 -11.92 11.88
CA VAL A 72 -16.59 -11.52 10.63
C VAL A 72 -15.84 -12.05 9.40
N GLU A 73 -15.68 -13.37 9.32
CA GLU A 73 -14.82 -14.05 8.33
C GLU A 73 -15.16 -13.69 6.87
N ALA A 74 -16.46 -13.66 6.50
CA ALA A 74 -16.89 -13.31 5.16
C ALA A 74 -16.65 -11.82 4.80
N LEU A 75 -16.88 -10.91 5.75
CA LEU A 75 -16.66 -9.47 5.56
C LEU A 75 -15.17 -9.15 5.43
N VAL A 76 -14.33 -9.79 6.24
CA VAL A 76 -12.87 -9.66 6.20
C VAL A 76 -12.30 -10.20 4.90
N THR A 77 -12.81 -11.34 4.41
CA THR A 77 -12.37 -11.91 3.14
C THR A 77 -12.71 -10.99 1.97
N ASN A 78 -13.92 -10.43 1.93
CA ASN A 78 -14.31 -9.46 0.91
C ASN A 78 -13.51 -8.15 1.01
N GLY A 79 -13.29 -7.65 2.23
CA GLY A 79 -12.50 -6.44 2.46
C GLY A 79 -11.03 -6.59 2.04
N LEU A 80 -10.36 -7.68 2.43
CA LEU A 80 -8.98 -7.95 2.02
C LEU A 80 -8.86 -8.22 0.51
N THR A 81 -9.88 -8.82 -0.10
CA THR A 81 -9.91 -9.04 -1.55
C THR A 81 -10.08 -7.71 -2.31
N MET A 82 -10.98 -6.84 -1.85
CA MET A 82 -11.18 -5.52 -2.44
C MET A 82 -9.92 -4.65 -2.29
N LEU A 83 -9.30 -4.65 -1.10
CA LEU A 83 -8.03 -3.96 -0.88
C LEU A 83 -6.94 -4.49 -1.80
N ALA A 84 -6.78 -5.82 -1.92
CA ALA A 84 -5.81 -6.42 -2.82
C ALA A 84 -6.04 -6.01 -4.28
N TYR A 85 -7.30 -6.00 -4.75
CA TYR A 85 -7.65 -5.55 -6.10
C TYR A 85 -7.30 -4.08 -6.32
N VAL A 86 -7.71 -3.19 -5.40
CA VAL A 86 -7.44 -1.76 -5.51
C VAL A 86 -5.94 -1.50 -5.51
N TYR A 87 -5.18 -2.06 -4.56
CA TYR A 87 -3.72 -1.92 -4.51
C TYR A 87 -3.02 -2.55 -5.71
N SER A 88 -3.51 -3.66 -6.25
CA SER A 88 -2.94 -4.27 -7.46
C SER A 88 -3.14 -3.37 -8.69
N CYS A 89 -4.34 -2.82 -8.88
CA CYS A 89 -4.61 -1.87 -9.97
C CYS A 89 -3.77 -0.60 -9.82
N LEU A 90 -3.71 -0.02 -8.62
CA LEU A 90 -2.87 1.15 -8.34
C LEU A 90 -1.39 0.85 -8.55
N GLY A 91 -0.92 -0.31 -8.11
CA GLY A 91 0.45 -0.77 -8.30
C GLY A 91 0.81 -0.88 -9.79
N VAL A 92 -0.06 -1.45 -10.63
CA VAL A 92 0.17 -1.52 -12.09
C VAL A 92 0.24 -0.13 -12.71
N LEU A 93 -0.65 0.80 -12.32
CA LEU A 93 -0.64 2.18 -12.81
C LEU A 93 0.63 2.93 -12.37
N LEU A 94 1.07 2.74 -11.12
CA LEU A 94 2.31 3.31 -10.60
C LEU A 94 3.54 2.77 -11.33
N MET A 95 3.58 1.46 -11.58
CA MET A 95 4.65 0.82 -12.36
C MET A 95 4.69 1.35 -13.81
N ALA A 96 3.52 1.53 -14.44
CA ALA A 96 3.43 2.14 -15.76
C ALA A 96 3.93 3.59 -15.76
N LYS A 97 3.57 4.38 -14.73
CA LYS A 97 4.07 5.76 -14.57
C LYS A 97 5.59 5.80 -14.38
N MET A 98 6.15 4.88 -13.59
CA MET A 98 7.60 4.74 -13.46
C MET A 98 8.26 4.37 -14.78
N ALA A 99 7.70 3.42 -15.53
CA ALA A 99 8.23 3.04 -16.84
C ALA A 99 8.31 4.23 -17.81
N VAL A 100 7.33 5.15 -17.75
CA VAL A 100 7.33 6.40 -18.54
C VAL A 100 8.32 7.44 -17.98
N LEU A 101 8.51 7.52 -16.66
CA LEU A 101 9.40 8.52 -16.05
C LEU A 101 10.89 8.19 -16.26
N PHE A 102 11.23 6.91 -16.42
CA PHE A 102 12.61 6.41 -16.55
C PHE A 102 12.96 5.91 -17.96
N SER A 103 12.06 6.10 -18.95
CA SER A 103 12.32 5.90 -20.38
C SER A 103 12.84 7.15 -21.05
#